data_AF-A0A2G9ZC45-F1
#
_entry.id   AF-A0A2G9ZC45-F1
#
_cell.length_a   1.000
_cell.length_b   1.000
_cell.length_c   1.000
_cell.angle_alpha   90.00
_cell.angle_beta   90.00
_cell.angle_gamma   90.00
#
_symmetry.space_group_name_H-M   'P 1'
#
loop_
_entity.id
_entity.type
_entity.pdbx_description
1 polymer ?
#
loop_
_entity_poly.entity_id
_entity_poly.type
_entity_poly.pdbx_seq_one_letter_code
_entity_poly.pdbx_strand_id
1 'polypeptide(L)'
;MIITPHIVTGMVIGKELGNPFLVSVLALSSHFVLDIIPHWQENRYPWTLTKKTYIRIFLDIVVSIFIISMVKSKIGLNPNIILGIFFSILPDLSDLLLLKKKPIKNKLFNKIYEWHKDIQNETPKMYGVVTQLVVVVLSLIIIF
;
A
#
# COMPACT_ATOMS: atom_id res chain seq x y z
N MET A 1 1.31 5.42 -2.98
CA MET A 1 0.61 4.77 -4.13
C MET A 1 -0.83 4.40 -3.74
N ILE A 2 -1.71 3.93 -4.65
CA ILE A 2 -3.00 3.35 -4.23
C ILE A 2 -2.76 2.05 -3.43
N ILE A 3 -3.73 1.57 -2.66
CA ILE A 3 -3.59 0.43 -1.73
C ILE A 3 -3.33 -0.89 -2.47
N THR A 4 -3.98 -1.11 -3.62
CA THR A 4 -3.95 -2.41 -4.31
C THR A 4 -2.54 -2.97 -4.56
N PRO A 5 -1.58 -2.22 -5.16
CA PRO A 5 -0.26 -2.77 -5.43
C PRO A 5 0.56 -3.03 -4.15
N HIS A 6 0.31 -2.32 -3.05
CA HIS A 6 0.91 -2.64 -1.74
C HIS A 6 0.40 -4.00 -1.23
N ILE A 7 -0.92 -4.20 -1.24
CA ILE A 7 -1.54 -5.44 -0.78
C ILE A 7 -1.03 -6.66 -1.54
N VAL A 8 -1.03 -6.61 -2.87
CA VAL A 8 -0.58 -7.77 -3.68
C VAL A 8 0.93 -8.02 -3.52
N THR A 9 1.73 -6.98 -3.32
CA THR A 9 3.17 -7.14 -3.02
C THR A 9 3.37 -7.77 -1.65
N GLY A 10 2.60 -7.32 -0.64
CA GLY A 10 2.58 -7.93 0.70
C GLY A 10 2.17 -9.41 0.67
N MET A 11 1.20 -9.77 -0.18
CA MET A 11 0.81 -11.16 -0.40
C MET A 11 1.95 -12.01 -0.98
N VAL A 12 2.68 -11.49 -1.99
CA VAL A 12 3.85 -12.17 -2.56
C VAL A 12 4.89 -12.41 -1.47
N ILE A 13 5.25 -11.39 -0.69
CA ILE A 13 6.24 -11.50 0.37
C ILE A 13 5.81 -12.55 1.42
N GLY A 14 4.55 -12.52 1.84
CA GLY A 14 4.02 -13.48 2.81
C GLY A 14 3.89 -14.91 2.27
N LYS A 15 3.67 -15.08 0.97
CA LYS A 15 3.64 -16.38 0.28
C LYS A 15 5.04 -16.99 0.21
N GLU A 16 6.02 -16.20 -0.20
CA GLU A 16 7.37 -16.68 -0.51
C GLU A 16 8.25 -16.88 0.74
N LEU A 17 7.91 -16.23 1.85
CA LEU A 17 8.73 -16.28 3.06
C LEU A 17 8.08 -17.09 4.19
N GLY A 18 8.84 -18.01 4.76
CA GLY A 18 8.44 -18.80 5.92
C GLY A 18 8.57 -18.09 7.26
N ASN A 19 9.45 -17.07 7.36
CA ASN A 19 9.78 -16.41 8.62
C ASN A 19 8.90 -15.15 8.84
N PRO A 20 8.03 -15.10 9.88
CA PRO A 20 7.12 -13.97 10.13
C PRO A 20 7.83 -12.63 10.35
N PHE A 21 9.03 -12.64 10.95
CA PHE A 21 9.82 -11.43 11.18
C PHE A 21 10.33 -10.85 9.86
N LEU A 22 10.88 -11.70 8.97
CA LEU A 22 11.30 -11.26 7.64
C LEU A 22 10.11 -10.77 6.80
N VAL A 23 8.97 -11.45 6.86
CA VAL A 23 7.73 -11.02 6.20
C VAL A 23 7.36 -9.61 6.63
N SER A 24 7.34 -9.35 7.94
CA SER A 24 6.93 -8.05 8.50
C SER A 24 7.87 -6.93 8.06
N VAL A 25 9.18 -7.15 8.16
CA VAL A 25 10.19 -6.15 7.79
C VAL A 25 10.18 -5.87 6.29
N LEU A 26 10.13 -6.91 5.45
CA LEU A 26 10.16 -6.76 4.00
C LEU A 26 8.85 -6.20 3.45
N ALA A 27 7.70 -6.60 3.99
CA ALA A 27 6.42 -6.03 3.60
C ALA A 27 6.34 -4.55 3.95
N LEU A 28 6.75 -4.16 5.16
CA LEU A 28 6.83 -2.76 5.55
C LEU A 28 7.81 -1.98 4.66
N SER A 29 8.97 -2.55 4.36
CA SER A 29 9.97 -1.90 3.50
C SER A 29 9.47 -1.76 2.06
N SER A 30 8.74 -2.76 1.55
CA SER A 30 8.18 -2.74 0.20
C SER A 30 7.20 -1.59 0.00
N HIS A 31 6.48 -1.19 1.04
CA HIS A 31 5.62 -0.02 1.00
C HIS A 31 6.38 1.23 0.53
N PHE A 32 7.45 1.57 1.24
CA PHE A 32 8.26 2.75 0.94
C PHE A 32 8.97 2.64 -0.42
N VAL A 33 9.42 1.44 -0.80
CA VAL A 33 10.01 1.21 -2.13
C VAL A 33 9.00 1.51 -3.23
N LEU A 34 7.76 1.05 -3.09
CA LEU A 34 6.72 1.28 -4.09
C LEU A 34 6.30 2.75 -4.16
N ASP A 35 6.37 3.48 -3.04
CA ASP A 35 6.05 4.91 -3.01
C ASP A 35 7.12 5.78 -3.68
N ILE A 36 8.39 5.35 -3.68
CA ILE A 36 9.48 6.04 -4.40
C ILE A 36 9.32 5.89 -5.93
N ILE A 37 8.66 4.83 -6.39
CA ILE A 37 8.39 4.61 -7.82
C ILE A 37 7.32 5.61 -8.28
N PRO A 38 7.47 6.24 -9.47
CA PRO A 38 6.47 7.17 -9.95
C PRO A 38 5.10 6.50 -10.05
N HIS A 39 4.12 7.02 -9.33
CA HIS A 39 2.81 6.37 -9.23
C HIS A 39 1.69 7.41 -9.26
N TRP A 40 0.53 6.99 -9.77
CA TRP A 40 -0.57 7.92 -9.94
C TRP A 40 -1.24 8.27 -8.61
N GLN A 41 -1.49 9.56 -8.43
CA GLN A 41 -2.27 10.11 -7.34
C GLN A 41 -2.99 11.38 -7.79
N GLU A 42 -4.27 11.51 -7.42
CA GLU A 42 -5.11 12.64 -7.87
C GLU A 42 -4.68 13.95 -7.22
N ASN A 43 -4.45 13.91 -5.91
CA ASN A 43 -4.14 15.08 -5.12
C ASN A 43 -2.71 14.96 -4.62
N ARG A 44 -1.85 15.87 -5.08
CA ARG A 44 -0.53 16.03 -4.48
C ARG A 44 -0.65 16.76 -3.15
N TYR A 45 0.27 16.47 -2.23
CA TYR A 45 0.35 17.20 -0.97
C TYR A 45 0.39 18.73 -1.21
N PRO A 46 -0.35 19.55 -0.43
CA PRO A 46 -1.25 19.17 0.65
C PRO A 46 -2.59 18.60 0.16
N TRP A 47 -2.92 17.39 0.65
CA TRP A 47 -4.11 16.63 0.26
C TRP A 47 -5.41 17.40 0.53
N THR A 48 -6.20 17.59 -0.52
CA THR A 48 -7.57 18.10 -0.40
C THR A 48 -8.55 16.96 -0.64
N LEU A 49 -9.01 16.32 0.43
CA LEU A 49 -9.95 15.21 0.31
C LEU A 49 -11.27 15.69 -0.29
N THR A 50 -11.62 15.15 -1.46
CA THR A 50 -12.90 15.41 -2.12
C THR A 50 -13.79 14.16 -2.06
N LYS A 51 -15.09 14.31 -2.36
CA LYS A 51 -15.99 13.16 -2.52
C LYS A 51 -15.44 12.13 -3.52
N LYS A 52 -14.78 12.58 -4.58
CA LYS A 52 -14.14 11.70 -5.59
C LYS A 52 -13.00 10.89 -4.97
N THR A 53 -12.19 11.51 -4.12
CA THR A 53 -11.11 10.84 -3.38
C THR A 53 -11.64 9.69 -2.55
N TYR A 54 -12.71 9.90 -1.76
CA TYR A 54 -13.33 8.84 -0.96
C TYR A 54 -13.90 7.70 -1.80
N ILE A 55 -14.58 8.01 -2.91
CA ILE A 55 -15.11 6.98 -3.83
C ILE A 55 -13.96 6.14 -4.39
N ARG A 56 -12.83 6.75 -4.76
CA ARG A 56 -11.68 6.02 -5.30
C ARG A 56 -11.01 5.13 -4.27
N ILE A 57 -10.78 5.63 -3.05
CA ILE A 57 -10.27 4.82 -1.93
C ILE A 57 -11.20 3.61 -1.71
N PHE A 58 -12.52 3.83 -1.70
CA PHE A 58 -13.47 2.75 -1.56
C PHE A 58 -13.38 1.72 -2.71
N LEU A 59 -13.34 2.17 -3.96
CA LEU A 59 -13.20 1.29 -5.12
C LEU A 59 -11.89 0.50 -5.07
N ASP A 60 -10.79 1.13 -4.67
CA ASP A 60 -9.47 0.50 -4.56
C ASP A 60 -9.45 -0.59 -3.45
N ILE A 61 -10.10 -0.33 -2.31
CA ILE A 61 -10.32 -1.35 -1.27
C ILE A 61 -11.16 -2.51 -1.81
N VAL A 62 -12.24 -2.23 -2.56
CA VAL A 62 -13.08 -3.27 -3.18
C VAL A 62 -12.27 -4.12 -4.17
N VAL A 63 -11.45 -3.48 -5.02
CA VAL A 63 -10.56 -4.17 -5.96
C VAL A 63 -9.54 -5.03 -5.22
N SER A 64 -8.94 -4.51 -4.16
CA SER A 64 -8.00 -5.26 -3.31
C SER A 64 -8.65 -6.50 -2.69
N ILE A 65 -9.84 -6.36 -2.11
CA ILE A 65 -10.59 -7.49 -1.52
C ILE A 65 -10.95 -8.51 -2.61
N PHE A 66 -11.35 -8.06 -3.79
CA PHE A 66 -11.65 -8.92 -4.92
C PHE A 66 -10.43 -9.75 -5.33
N ILE A 67 -9.25 -9.12 -5.48
CA ILE A 67 -8.00 -9.81 -5.81
C ILE A 67 -7.61 -10.83 -4.73
N ILE A 68 -7.66 -10.45 -3.45
CA ILE A 68 -7.42 -11.36 -2.33
C ILE A 68 -8.36 -12.57 -2.43
N SER A 69 -9.65 -12.35 -2.71
CA SER A 69 -10.65 -13.42 -2.82
C SER A 69 -10.43 -14.33 -4.02
N MET A 70 -9.91 -13.81 -5.14
CA MET A 70 -9.55 -14.63 -6.31
C MET A 70 -8.33 -15.52 -6.03
N VAL A 71 -7.34 -14.98 -5.33
CA VAL A 71 -6.04 -15.63 -5.12
C VAL A 71 -6.06 -16.61 -3.93
N LYS A 72 -6.86 -16.35 -2.89
CA LYS A 72 -6.90 -17.18 -1.67
C LYS A 72 -7.19 -18.66 -1.94
N SER A 73 -7.93 -18.99 -3.00
CA SER A 73 -8.25 -20.38 -3.33
C SER A 73 -7.03 -21.17 -3.81
N LYS A 74 -6.00 -20.49 -4.32
CA LYS A 74 -4.76 -21.10 -4.80
C LYS A 74 -3.66 -21.15 -3.75
N ILE A 75 -3.43 -20.06 -3.03
CA ILE A 75 -2.30 -19.94 -2.11
C ILE A 75 -2.70 -20.08 -0.63
N GLY A 76 -4.01 -20.16 -0.34
CA GLY A 76 -4.54 -20.06 1.02
C GLY A 76 -4.41 -18.66 1.62
N LEU A 77 -4.74 -18.52 2.90
CA LEU A 77 -4.46 -17.32 3.70
C LEU A 77 -3.80 -17.75 5.01
N ASN A 78 -2.51 -18.06 4.93
CA ASN A 78 -1.73 -18.38 6.11
C ASN A 78 -1.36 -17.09 6.88
N PRO A 79 -0.88 -17.20 8.15
CA PRO A 79 -0.51 -16.03 8.94
C PRO A 79 0.56 -15.14 8.29
N ASN A 80 1.48 -15.70 7.50
CA ASN A 80 2.53 -14.93 6.83
C ASN A 80 1.94 -14.04 5.72
N ILE A 81 1.00 -14.53 4.92
CA ILE A 81 0.30 -13.72 3.91
C ILE A 81 -0.48 -12.58 4.59
N ILE A 82 -1.17 -12.88 5.71
CA ILE A 82 -1.91 -11.87 6.46
C ILE A 82 -0.98 -10.80 7.03
N LEU A 83 0.16 -11.20 7.61
CA LEU A 83 1.20 -10.28 8.08
C LEU A 83 1.76 -9.43 6.95
N GLY A 84 2.05 -10.04 5.80
CA GLY A 84 2.54 -9.34 4.61
C GLY A 84 1.57 -8.27 4.14
N ILE A 85 0.28 -8.60 4.02
CA ILE A 85 -0.78 -7.63 3.70
C ILE A 85 -0.78 -6.50 4.74
N PHE A 86 -0.87 -6.85 6.03
CA PHE A 86 -0.99 -5.88 7.12
C PHE A 86 0.18 -4.88 7.15
N PHE A 87 1.42 -5.36 7.13
CA PHE A 87 2.60 -4.50 7.19
C PHE A 87 2.82 -3.70 5.90
N SER A 88 2.37 -4.19 4.74
CA SER A 88 2.47 -3.45 3.47
C SER A 88 1.56 -2.22 3.38
N ILE A 89 0.49 -2.15 4.18
CA ILE A 89 -0.45 -1.01 4.22
C ILE A 89 -0.39 -0.23 5.53
N LEU A 90 0.44 -0.68 6.49
CA LEU A 90 0.53 -0.08 7.82
C LEU A 90 0.90 1.42 7.78
N PRO A 91 1.83 1.88 6.92
CA PRO A 91 2.15 3.32 6.84
C PRO A 91 0.94 4.18 6.43
N ASP A 92 0.12 3.73 5.46
CA ASP A 92 -1.08 4.45 5.03
C ASP A 92 -2.17 4.55 6.11
N LEU A 93 -2.22 3.58 7.04
CA LEU A 93 -3.13 3.68 8.19
C LEU A 93 -2.76 4.86 9.11
N SER A 94 -1.49 5.25 9.13
CA SER A 94 -1.02 6.40 9.90
C SER A 94 -1.58 7.72 9.34
N ASP A 95 -1.76 7.80 8.02
CA ASP A 95 -2.36 8.95 7.35
C ASP A 95 -3.84 9.10 7.71
N LEU A 96 -4.58 7.98 7.78
CA LEU A 96 -5.98 7.95 8.21
C LEU A 96 -6.19 8.48 9.64
N LEU A 97 -5.25 8.20 10.56
CA LEU A 97 -5.30 8.70 11.93
C LEU A 97 -5.08 10.22 12.01
N LEU A 98 -4.28 10.78 11.10
CA LEU A 98 -3.96 12.19 11.03
C LEU A 98 -4.97 13.04 10.24
N LEU A 99 -5.89 12.41 9.50
CA LEU A 99 -7.05 13.10 8.88
C LEU A 99 -7.91 13.85 9.90
N LYS A 100 -7.85 13.48 11.18
CA LYS A 100 -8.60 14.17 12.26
C LYS A 100 -8.03 15.53 12.70
N LYS A 101 -7.10 16.14 11.95
CA LYS A 101 -6.50 17.47 12.26
C LYS A 101 -5.94 17.60 13.68
N LYS A 102 -5.67 16.49 14.36
CA LYS A 102 -5.04 16.47 15.68
C LYS A 102 -3.67 15.85 15.51
N PRO A 103 -2.59 16.66 15.42
CA PRO A 103 -1.25 16.11 15.37
C PRO A 103 -1.02 15.24 16.59
N ILE A 104 -0.50 14.04 16.38
CA ILE A 104 -0.09 13.18 17.48
C ILE A 104 1.03 13.92 18.22
N LYS A 105 0.94 14.01 19.55
CA LYS A 105 1.93 14.70 20.41
C LYS A 105 3.25 13.92 20.54
N ASN A 106 3.66 13.19 19.50
CA ASN A 106 4.89 12.42 19.45
C ASN A 106 5.76 12.93 18.30
N LYS A 107 6.92 13.50 18.65
CA LYS A 107 7.87 14.08 17.70
C LYS A 107 8.43 13.05 16.72
N LEU A 108 8.68 11.81 17.18
CA LEU A 108 9.18 10.74 16.33
C LEU A 108 8.13 10.36 15.29
N PHE A 109 6.88 10.20 15.72
CA PHE A 109 5.77 9.87 14.82
C PHE A 109 5.61 10.94 13.73
N ASN A 110 5.58 12.21 14.11
CA ASN A 110 5.48 13.30 13.13
C ASN A 110 6.68 13.33 12.17
N LYS A 111 7.90 13.04 12.66
CA LYS A 111 9.09 12.94 11.78
C LYS A 111 8.97 11.80 10.78
N ILE A 112 8.49 10.63 11.20
CA ILE A 112 8.27 9.48 10.31
C ILE A 112 7.19 9.80 9.28
N TYR A 113 6.11 10.45 9.72
CA TYR A 113 5.01 10.86 8.84
C TYR A 113 5.46 11.89 7.78
N GLU A 114 6.18 12.94 8.18
CA GLU A 114 6.70 13.91 7.20
C GLU A 114 7.70 13.24 6.24
N TRP A 115 8.59 12.35 6.74
CA TRP A 115 9.48 11.58 5.88
C TRP A 115 8.72 10.68 4.89
N HIS A 116 7.67 10.00 5.34
CA HIS A 116 6.84 9.15 4.50
C HIS A 116 6.17 9.96 3.37
N LYS A 117 5.73 11.18 3.64
CA LYS A 117 5.25 12.08 2.57
C LYS A 117 6.35 12.50 1.61
N ASP A 118 7.54 12.84 2.12
CA ASP A 118 8.62 13.38 1.31
C ASP A 118 9.15 12.38 0.27
N ILE A 119 9.02 11.08 0.53
CA ILE A 119 9.46 10.03 -0.39
C ILE A 119 8.41 9.67 -1.46
N GLN A 120 7.17 10.15 -1.35
CA GLN A 120 6.11 9.85 -2.30
C GLN A 120 6.41 10.46 -3.69
N ASN A 121 6.54 9.62 -4.71
CA ASN A 121 6.76 10.05 -6.08
C ASN A 121 5.44 10.13 -6.88
N GLU A 122 4.57 11.03 -6.44
CA GLU A 122 3.23 11.18 -7.01
C GLU A 122 3.23 11.90 -8.36
N THR A 123 2.46 11.37 -9.30
CA THR A 123 2.25 12.01 -10.61
C THR A 123 0.77 12.01 -11.00
N PRO A 124 0.26 13.10 -11.59
CA PRO A 124 -1.09 13.09 -12.16
C PRO A 124 -1.15 12.39 -13.54
N LYS A 125 -0.01 11.99 -14.10
CA LYS A 125 0.08 11.47 -15.47
C LYS A 125 -0.23 9.98 -15.55
N MET A 126 -0.73 9.54 -16.70
CA MET A 126 -1.11 8.14 -16.95
C MET A 126 0.02 7.12 -16.74
N TYR A 127 1.29 7.52 -16.90
CA TYR A 127 2.41 6.59 -16.64
C TYR A 127 2.46 6.13 -15.18
N GLY A 128 1.95 6.91 -14.23
CA GLY A 128 1.83 6.48 -12.84
C GLY A 128 0.78 5.39 -12.60
N VAL A 129 -0.20 5.27 -13.50
CA VAL A 129 -1.15 4.14 -13.48
C VAL A 129 -0.47 2.91 -14.09
N VAL A 130 0.35 3.09 -15.13
CA VAL A 130 1.08 2.00 -15.77
C VAL A 130 2.02 1.31 -14.77
N THR A 131 2.78 2.07 -13.98
CA THR A 131 3.67 1.49 -12.95
C THR A 131 2.90 0.67 -11.91
N GLN A 132 1.76 1.19 -11.44
CA GLN A 132 0.87 0.47 -10.52
C GLN A 132 0.37 -0.85 -11.12
N LEU A 133 -0.10 -0.81 -12.37
CA LEU A 133 -0.57 -2.00 -13.08
C LEU A 133 0.56 -3.01 -13.30
N VAL A 134 1.77 -2.56 -13.63
CA VAL A 134 2.94 -3.44 -13.77
C VAL A 134 3.26 -4.14 -12.45
N VAL A 135 3.27 -3.42 -11.32
CA VAL A 135 3.48 -4.01 -9.99
C VAL A 135 2.42 -5.07 -9.67
N VAL A 136 1.14 -4.77 -9.96
CA VAL A 136 0.04 -5.72 -9.75
C VAL A 136 0.20 -6.96 -10.63
N VAL A 137 0.45 -6.79 -11.92
CA VAL A 137 0.61 -7.90 -12.88
C VAL A 137 1.80 -8.77 -12.50
N LEU A 138 2.96 -8.18 -12.20
CA LEU A 138 4.14 -8.94 -11.78
C LEU A 138 3.88 -9.71 -10.48
N SER A 139 3.22 -9.08 -9.51
CA SER A 139 2.84 -9.74 -8.26
C SER A 139 1.90 -10.92 -8.50
N LEU A 140 0.91 -10.76 -9.38
CA LEU A 140 -0.01 -11.83 -9.76
C LEU A 140 0.70 -12.97 -10.50
N ILE A 141 1.65 -12.67 -11.39
CA ILE A 141 2.47 -13.70 -12.07
C ILE A 141 3.27 -14.52 -11.06
N ILE A 142 3.82 -13.90 -10.01
CA ILE A 142 4.55 -14.62 -8.97
C ILE A 142 3.61 -15.45 -8.09
N ILE A 143 2.39 -14.97 -7.87
CA ILE A 143 1.38 -15.65 -7.07
C ILE A 143 0.86 -16.92 -7.77
N PHE A 144 0.58 -16.83 -9.07
CA PHE A 144 -0.06 -17.88 -9.88
C PHE A 144 0.90 -18.95 -10.40
#